data_AF-A0A849C293-F1
#
_entry.id   AF-A0A849C293-F1
#
_cell.length_a   1.000
_cell.length_b   1.000
_cell.length_c   1.000
_cell.angle_alpha   90.00
_cell.angle_beta   90.00
_cell.angle_gamma   90.00
#
_symmetry.space_group_name_H-M   'P 1'
#
loop_
_entity.id
_entity.type
_entity.pdbx_description
1 polymer ?
#
loop_
_entity_poly.entity_id
_entity_poly.type
_entity_poly.pdbx_seq_one_letter_code
_entity_poly.pdbx_strand_id
1 'polypeptide(L)'
;MSVTGSTLSRRALGRELRRLRMAVGMQQAEAARAAETSPQSIGRTEDGRSTRLTSFQINALCDTYKASDDERRTLLGLLQEVRSFRERGGGWWR
;
A
#
# COMPACT_ATOMS: atom_id res chain seq x y z
N MET A 1 15.47 14.41 11.13
CA MET A 1 14.26 14.25 10.29
C MET A 1 13.77 12.81 10.44
N SER A 2 12.62 12.64 11.08
CA SER A 2 12.25 11.42 11.78
C SER A 2 11.78 10.28 10.88
N VAL A 3 12.31 9.07 11.10
CA VAL A 3 11.88 7.77 10.53
C VAL A 3 10.38 7.50 10.76
N THR A 4 9.73 8.27 11.65
CA THR A 4 8.30 8.16 11.97
C THR A 4 7.39 8.47 10.78
N GLY A 5 7.73 9.42 9.90
CA GLY A 5 6.86 9.79 8.76
C GLY A 5 6.59 8.64 7.80
N SER A 6 7.65 7.95 7.35
CA SER A 6 7.53 6.74 6.51
C SER A 6 6.71 5.62 7.18
N THR A 7 6.86 5.47 8.49
CA THR A 7 6.21 4.40 9.25
C THR A 7 4.71 4.70 9.45
N LEU A 8 4.35 5.96 9.66
CA LEU A 8 2.95 6.39 9.75
C LEU A 8 2.25 6.25 8.40
N SER A 9 2.83 6.75 7.30
CA SER A 9 2.22 6.64 5.97
C SER A 9 2.09 5.18 5.52
N ARG A 10 3.07 4.31 5.81
CA ARG A 10 2.97 2.86 5.53
C ARG A 10 1.83 2.19 6.29
N ARG A 11 1.68 2.49 7.58
CA ARG A 11 0.58 1.94 8.40
C ARG A 11 -0.77 2.48 7.97
N ALA A 12 -0.86 3.75 7.59
CA ALA A 12 -2.08 4.33 7.03
C ALA A 12 -2.48 3.64 5.73
N LEU A 13 -1.53 3.49 4.79
CA LEU A 13 -1.73 2.76 3.53
C LEU A 13 -2.22 1.32 3.78
N GLY A 14 -1.54 0.60 4.67
CA GLY A 14 -1.89 -0.78 5.00
C GLY A 14 -3.28 -0.92 5.62
N ARG A 15 -3.64 -0.06 6.58
CA ARG A 15 -4.97 -0.07 7.20
C ARG A 15 -6.07 0.18 6.19
N GLU A 16 -5.86 1.14 5.29
CA GLU A 16 -6.87 1.50 4.30
C GLU A 16 -7.09 0.39 3.26
N LEU A 17 -6.00 -0.22 2.76
CA LEU A 17 -6.09 -1.39 1.90
C LEU A 17 -6.81 -2.57 2.58
N ARG A 18 -6.51 -2.82 3.86
CA ARG A 18 -7.19 -3.86 4.63
C ARG A 18 -8.68 -3.55 4.81
N ARG A 19 -9.03 -2.30 5.13
CA ARG A 19 -10.42 -1.86 5.28
C ARG A 19 -11.22 -2.13 4.02
N LEU A 20 -10.70 -1.69 2.87
CA LEU A 20 -11.33 -1.88 1.55
C LEU A 20 -11.45 -3.37 1.18
N ARG A 21 -10.39 -4.16 1.38
CA ARG A 21 -10.44 -5.60 1.13
C ARG A 21 -11.54 -6.29 1.94
N MET A 22 -11.62 -5.98 3.23
CA MET A 22 -12.61 -6.57 4.13
C MET A 22 -14.03 -6.11 3.79
N ALA A 23 -14.21 -4.87 3.32
CA ALA A 23 -15.52 -4.35 2.91
C ALA A 23 -16.13 -5.13 1.74
N VAL A 24 -15.30 -5.69 0.85
CA VAL A 24 -15.75 -6.58 -0.24
C VAL A 24 -15.67 -8.07 0.11
N GLY A 25 -15.33 -8.43 1.35
CA GLY A 25 -15.27 -9.82 1.82
C GLY A 25 -14.15 -10.66 1.20
N MET A 26 -13.13 -10.02 0.62
CA MET A 26 -12.09 -10.71 -0.15
C MET A 26 -10.94 -11.23 0.74
N GLN A 27 -10.41 -12.40 0.46
CA GLN A 27 -9.24 -12.95 1.16
C GLN A 27 -7.93 -12.33 0.65
N GLN A 28 -6.87 -12.35 1.48
CA GLN A 28 -5.55 -11.84 1.06
C GLN A 28 -4.99 -12.57 -0.16
N ALA A 29 -5.32 -13.86 -0.34
CA ALA A 29 -4.89 -14.63 -1.50
C ALA A 29 -5.57 -14.19 -2.80
N GLU A 30 -6.82 -13.74 -2.74
CA GLU A 30 -7.54 -13.19 -3.89
C GLU A 30 -6.98 -11.82 -4.29
N ALA A 31 -6.75 -10.96 -3.30
CA ALA A 31 -6.10 -9.67 -3.50
C ALA A 31 -4.68 -9.82 -4.10
N ALA A 32 -3.94 -10.84 -3.65
CA ALA A 32 -2.61 -11.12 -4.16
C ALA A 32 -2.61 -11.48 -5.64
N ARG A 33 -3.61 -12.24 -6.10
CA ARG A 33 -3.79 -12.54 -7.53
C ARG A 33 -4.09 -11.28 -8.34
N ALA A 34 -5.00 -10.44 -7.86
CA ALA A 34 -5.33 -9.17 -8.53
C ALA A 34 -4.14 -8.20 -8.63
N ALA A 35 -3.26 -8.20 -7.63
CA ALA A 35 -2.06 -7.36 -7.60
C ALA A 35 -0.79 -8.06 -8.13
N GLU A 36 -0.90 -9.24 -8.74
CA GLU A 36 0.25 -10.01 -9.24
C GLU A 36 1.39 -10.14 -8.21
N THR A 37 1.04 -10.51 -6.98
CA THR A 37 1.98 -10.66 -5.87
C THR A 37 1.64 -11.86 -4.99
N SER A 38 2.36 -12.01 -3.87
CA SER A 38 2.11 -13.11 -2.93
C SER A 38 1.10 -12.72 -1.84
N PRO A 39 0.32 -13.68 -1.29
CA PRO A 39 -0.55 -13.43 -0.13
C PRO A 39 0.22 -12.87 1.08
N GLN A 40 1.46 -13.32 1.27
CA GLN A 40 2.35 -12.81 2.31
C GLN A 40 2.71 -11.33 2.08
N SER A 41 2.94 -10.91 0.83
CA SER A 41 3.16 -9.50 0.48
C SER A 41 1.96 -8.66 0.85
N ILE A 42 0.74 -9.08 0.49
CA ILE A 42 -0.50 -8.39 0.87
C ILE A 42 -0.61 -8.27 2.39
N GLY A 43 -0.42 -9.37 3.14
CA GLY A 43 -0.48 -9.32 4.60
C GLY A 43 0.55 -8.38 5.22
N ARG A 44 1.79 -8.39 4.74
CA ARG A 44 2.82 -7.44 5.19
C ARG A 44 2.47 -6.00 4.86
N THR A 45 1.92 -5.72 3.68
CA THR A 45 1.46 -4.38 3.32
C THR A 45 0.36 -3.92 4.28
N GLU A 46 -0.64 -4.76 4.54
CA GLU A 46 -1.74 -4.44 5.46
C GLU A 46 -1.26 -4.15 6.89
N ASP A 47 -0.22 -4.86 7.34
CA ASP A 47 0.44 -4.62 8.63
C ASP A 47 1.33 -3.35 8.64
N GLY A 48 1.44 -2.63 7.52
CA GLY A 48 2.33 -1.48 7.35
C GLY A 48 3.82 -1.83 7.32
N ARG A 49 4.16 -3.10 7.08
CA ARG A 49 5.55 -3.56 6.92
C ARG A 49 6.06 -3.20 5.52
N SER A 50 7.38 -3.03 5.42
CA SER A 50 8.03 -2.68 4.16
C SER A 50 7.74 -3.74 3.09
N THR A 51 7.12 -3.29 2.00
CA THR A 51 6.75 -4.04 0.79
C THR A 51 6.87 -3.09 -0.41
N ARG A 52 7.19 -3.61 -1.60
CA ARG A 52 7.34 -2.80 -2.82
C ARG A 52 6.06 -2.83 -3.65
N LEU A 53 4.99 -2.19 -3.16
CA LEU A 53 3.80 -2.00 -3.98
C LEU A 53 4.01 -0.91 -5.04
N THR A 54 3.60 -1.22 -6.26
CA THR A 54 3.60 -0.28 -7.38
C THR A 54 2.28 0.47 -7.46
N SER A 55 2.25 1.56 -8.23
CA SER A 55 1.01 2.31 -8.45
C SER A 55 0.02 1.48 -9.28
N PHE A 56 0.53 0.65 -10.18
CA PHE A 56 -0.25 -0.35 -10.92
C PHE A 56 -0.95 -1.32 -9.97
N GLN A 57 -0.22 -1.88 -9.00
CA GLN A 57 -0.81 -2.79 -8.01
C GLN A 57 -1.85 -2.10 -7.13
N ILE A 58 -1.62 -0.86 -6.70
CA ILE A 58 -2.64 -0.10 -5.96
C ILE A 58 -3.90 0.10 -6.80
N ASN A 59 -3.77 0.46 -8.08
CA ASN A 59 -4.94 0.62 -8.95
C ASN A 59 -5.70 -0.71 -9.13
N ALA A 60 -5.00 -1.81 -9.39
CA ALA A 60 -5.63 -3.13 -9.52
C ALA A 60 -6.37 -3.56 -8.25
N LEU A 61 -5.80 -3.27 -7.06
CA LEU A 61 -6.46 -3.48 -5.78
C LEU A 61 -7.68 -2.57 -5.63
N CYS A 62 -7.59 -1.28 -5.98
CA CYS A 62 -8.73 -0.35 -5.94
C CYS A 62 -9.89 -0.82 -6.83
N ASP A 63 -9.59 -1.26 -8.05
CA ASP A 63 -10.58 -1.78 -8.99
C ASP A 63 -11.29 -3.01 -8.38
N THR A 64 -10.51 -3.95 -7.84
CA THR A 64 -11.02 -5.18 -7.24
C THR A 64 -11.80 -4.94 -5.95
N TYR A 65 -11.37 -3.96 -5.15
CA TYR A 65 -12.02 -3.58 -3.90
C TYR A 65 -13.20 -2.62 -4.10
N LYS A 66 -13.51 -2.25 -5.35
CA LYS A 66 -14.56 -1.26 -5.69
C LYS A 66 -14.37 0.07 -4.95
N ALA A 67 -13.12 0.49 -4.80
CA ALA A 67 -12.78 1.74 -4.16
C ALA A 67 -13.28 2.92 -5.00
N SER A 68 -13.82 3.93 -4.33
CA SER A 68 -14.15 5.23 -4.91
C SER A 68 -12.89 5.96 -5.41
N ASP A 69 -13.09 6.98 -6.23
CA ASP A 69 -12.00 7.81 -6.74
C ASP A 69 -11.23 8.54 -5.60
N ASP A 70 -11.93 8.92 -4.53
CA ASP A 70 -11.33 9.56 -3.36
C ASP A 70 -10.47 8.59 -2.54
N GLU A 71 -10.94 7.36 -2.34
CA GLU A 71 -10.16 6.30 -1.68
C GLU A 71 -8.92 5.95 -2.52
N ARG A 72 -9.08 5.82 -3.85
CA ARG A 72 -7.95 5.59 -4.77
C ARG A 72 -6.93 6.72 -4.71
N ARG A 73 -7.36 7.97 -4.76
CA ARG A 73 -6.48 9.16 -4.66
C ARG A 73 -5.74 9.20 -3.34
N THR A 74 -6.43 8.89 -2.24
CA THR A 74 -5.82 8.77 -0.90
C THR A 74 -4.71 7.71 -0.88
N LEU A 75 -4.98 6.51 -1.38
CA LEU A 75 -4.02 5.41 -1.42
C LEU A 75 -2.79 5.74 -2.27
N LEU A 76 -2.98 6.35 -3.45
CA LEU A 76 -1.87 6.77 -4.32
C LEU A 76 -1.03 7.88 -3.68
N GLY A 77 -1.65 8.83 -2.97
CA GLY A 77 -0.96 9.86 -2.20
C GLY A 77 -0.09 9.26 -1.09
N LEU A 78 -0.65 8.36 -0.29
CA LEU A 78 0.09 7.64 0.76
C LEU A 78 1.26 6.84 0.17
N LEU A 79 1.07 6.17 -0.97
CA LEU A 79 2.15 5.47 -1.65
C LEU A 79 3.27 6.42 -2.09
N GLN A 80 2.94 7.60 -2.60
CA GLN A 80 3.92 8.62 -2.98
C GLN A 80 4.71 9.13 -1.77
N GLU A 81 4.07 9.38 -0.64
CA GLU A 81 4.76 9.74 0.61
C GLU A 81 5.74 8.64 1.02
N VAL A 82 5.31 7.37 1.02
CA VAL A 82 6.15 6.22 1.36
C VAL A 82 7.41 6.15 0.49
N ARG A 83 7.27 6.39 -0.83
CA ARG A 83 8.40 6.43 -1.76
C ARG A 83 9.32 7.62 -1.50
N SER A 84 8.74 8.81 -1.34
CA SER A 84 9.49 10.05 -1.11
C SER A 84 10.35 9.99 0.15
N PHE A 85 9.85 9.36 1.22
CA PHE A 85 10.65 9.14 2.42
C PHE A 85 11.80 8.16 2.20
N ARG A 86 11.62 7.15 1.34
CA ARG A 86 12.67 6.18 1.02
C ARG A 86 13.80 6.82 0.24
N GLU A 87 13.48 7.69 -0.71
CA GLU A 87 14.46 8.46 -1.50
C GLU A 87 15.23 9.45 -0.62
N ARG A 88 14.55 10.13 0.31
CA ARG A 88 15.18 11.06 1.26
C ARG A 88 16.00 10.38 2.37
N GLY A 89 15.65 9.14 2.72
CA GLY A 89 16.33 8.35 3.76
C GLY A 89 17.42 7.41 3.23
N GLY A 90 17.56 7.30 1.91
CA GLY A 90 18.50 6.43 1.23
C GLY A 90 19.46 7.24 0.38
N GLY A 91 20.40 7.93 1.01
CA GLY A 91 21.64 8.34 0.36
C GLY A 91 22.43 7.09 -0.02
N TRP A 92 22.07 6.48 -1.16
CA TRP A 92 22.93 5.58 -1.90
C TRP A 92 23.50 6.44 -3.03
N TRP A 93 24.83 6.53 -3.10
CA TRP A 93 25.67 7.54 -3.80
C TRP A 93 25.88 8.87 -3.05
N ARG A 94 26.55 8.83 -1.90
CA ARG A 94 27.80 9.57 -1.61
C ARG A 94 28.50 8.92 -0.43
#